data_AF-A0A1A9D450-F1
#
_entry.id   AF-A0A1A9D450-F1
#
_cell.length_a   1.000
_cell.length_b   1.000
_cell.length_c   1.000
_cell.angle_alpha   90.00
_cell.angle_beta   90.00
_cell.angle_gamma   90.00
#
_symmetry.space_group_name_H-M   'P 1'
#
loop_
_entity.id
_entity.type
_entity.pdbx_description
1 polymer ?
#
loop_
_entity_poly.entity_id
_entity_poly.type
_entity_poly.pdbx_seq_one_letter_code
_entity_poly.pdbx_strand_id
1 'polypeptide(L)'
;MTPSPDHSPGLPELPDTELLRLDHQVCFSLQAASRAFGGVYRRALRDLGLTYPQYLAMMVLWEEGPLPVKTIGERLHLDSGTLSPLLKRLESAGLVRRERSTEDERSVTVHLTDSGADLRERALPVPRAILRATGLSVQEVSALRETLGRLADSLSRAV
;
A
#
# COMPACT_ATOMS: atom_id res chain seq x y z
N MET A 1 5.54 43.86 -19.54
CA MET A 1 5.65 42.95 -18.40
C MET A 1 4.36 42.15 -18.35
N THR A 2 4.34 41.02 -19.06
CA THR A 2 3.18 40.12 -19.14
C THR A 2 3.06 39.36 -17.81
N PRO A 3 1.91 39.35 -17.13
CA PRO A 3 1.72 38.48 -15.99
C PRO A 3 1.70 37.03 -16.48
N SER A 4 2.50 36.18 -15.85
CA SER A 4 2.52 34.74 -16.07
C SER A 4 1.14 34.13 -15.75
N PRO A 5 0.66 33.15 -16.53
CA PRO A 5 -0.55 32.44 -16.18
C PRO A 5 -0.26 31.54 -14.97
N ASP A 6 -0.92 31.85 -13.87
CA ASP A 6 -1.02 31.00 -12.69
C ASP A 6 -1.68 29.68 -13.13
N HIS A 7 -0.90 28.60 -13.23
CA HIS A 7 -1.38 27.25 -13.52
C HIS A 7 -1.96 26.58 -12.26
N SER A 8 -2.75 27.32 -11.50
CA SER A 8 -3.64 26.73 -10.50
C SER A 8 -4.75 26.00 -11.25
N PRO A 9 -4.92 24.66 -11.09
CA PRO A 9 -6.08 23.98 -11.67
C PRO A 9 -7.32 24.67 -11.08
N GLY A 10 -8.08 25.32 -11.95
CA GLY A 10 -9.20 26.18 -11.55
C GLY A 10 -10.09 25.44 -10.56
N LEU A 11 -10.06 25.88 -9.30
CA LEU A 11 -11.07 25.46 -8.33
C LEU A 11 -12.41 25.85 -8.97
N PRO A 12 -13.36 24.91 -9.10
CA PRO A 12 -14.70 25.27 -9.56
C PRO A 12 -15.21 26.41 -8.65
N GLU A 13 -15.83 27.43 -9.22
CA GLU A 13 -16.48 28.54 -8.49
C GLU A 13 -17.69 27.99 -7.72
N LEU A 14 -17.43 27.17 -6.70
CA LEU A 14 -18.42 26.68 -5.75
C LEU A 14 -18.54 27.73 -4.63
N PRO A 15 -19.75 28.07 -4.18
CA PRO A 15 -19.89 28.96 -3.03
C PRO A 15 -19.17 28.37 -1.81
N ASP A 16 -18.57 29.22 -0.96
CA ASP A 16 -17.76 28.80 0.19
C ASP A 16 -18.47 27.80 1.12
N THR A 17 -19.80 27.88 1.19
CA THR A 17 -20.65 26.93 1.93
C THR A 17 -20.59 25.50 1.39
N GLU A 18 -20.38 25.32 0.09
CA GLU A 18 -20.20 24.02 -0.55
C GLU A 18 -18.78 23.48 -0.40
N LEU A 19 -17.77 24.35 -0.21
CA LEU A 19 -16.39 23.96 0.07
C LEU A 19 -16.22 23.28 1.43
N LEU A 20 -17.12 23.55 2.39
CA LEU A 20 -17.11 22.92 3.72
C LEU A 20 -18.05 21.71 3.83
N ARG A 21 -18.65 21.25 2.72
CA ARG A 21 -19.46 20.03 2.73
C ARG A 21 -18.58 18.79 2.77
N LEU A 22 -18.83 17.93 3.74
CA LEU A 22 -18.06 16.72 3.99
C LEU A 22 -18.03 15.77 2.79
N ASP A 23 -19.17 15.60 2.11
CA ASP A 23 -19.31 14.71 0.96
C ASP A 23 -18.51 15.19 -0.27
N HIS A 24 -18.13 16.47 -0.31
CA HIS A 24 -17.28 17.03 -1.35
C HIS A 24 -15.78 16.90 -1.01
N GLN A 25 -15.44 16.47 0.21
CA GLN A 25 -14.05 16.32 0.63
C GLN A 25 -13.47 14.99 0.17
N VAL A 26 -12.59 15.03 -0.83
CA VAL A 26 -11.90 13.84 -1.36
C VAL A 26 -11.17 13.06 -0.25
N CYS A 27 -10.57 13.76 0.72
CA CYS A 27 -9.87 13.13 1.84
C CYS A 27 -10.82 12.29 2.73
N PHE A 28 -12.06 12.73 2.93
CA PHE A 28 -13.05 12.01 3.73
C PHE A 28 -13.50 10.74 3.00
N SER A 29 -13.82 10.84 1.71
CA SER A 29 -14.17 9.69 0.86
C SER A 29 -13.02 8.67 0.80
N LEU A 30 -11.77 9.13 0.70
CA LEU A 30 -10.59 8.26 0.70
C LEU A 30 -10.41 7.52 2.03
N GLN A 31 -10.59 8.21 3.17
CA GLN A 31 -10.53 7.57 4.49
C GLN A 31 -11.65 6.53 4.68
N ALA A 32 -12.87 6.84 4.22
CA ALA A 32 -13.98 5.90 4.25
C ALA A 32 -13.68 4.64 3.41
N ALA A 33 -13.18 4.82 2.19
CA ALA A 33 -12.76 3.72 1.32
C ALA A 33 -11.62 2.90 1.95
N SER A 34 -10.60 3.55 2.52
CA SER A 34 -9.48 2.88 3.20
C SER A 34 -9.94 2.00 4.37
N ARG A 35 -10.87 2.50 5.20
CA ARG A 35 -11.48 1.70 6.28
C ARG A 35 -12.26 0.50 5.74
N ALA A 36 -13.02 0.68 4.65
CA ALA A 36 -13.76 -0.41 4.01
C ALA A 36 -12.80 -1.47 3.46
N PHE A 37 -11.73 -1.07 2.75
CA PHE A 37 -10.66 -1.97 2.29
C PHE A 37 -10.07 -2.78 3.45
N GLY A 38 -9.78 -2.13 4.58
CA GLY A 38 -9.27 -2.82 5.77
C GLY A 38 -10.19 -3.95 6.25
N GLY A 39 -11.50 -3.77 6.18
CA GLY A 39 -12.49 -4.81 6.50
C GLY A 39 -12.46 -5.99 5.50
N VAL A 40 -12.41 -5.69 4.21
CA VAL A 40 -12.37 -6.70 3.14
C VAL A 40 -11.07 -7.52 3.23
N TYR A 41 -9.91 -6.86 3.34
CA TYR A 41 -8.63 -7.55 3.49
C TYR A 41 -8.56 -8.40 4.75
N ARG A 42 -9.07 -7.90 5.90
CA ARG A 42 -9.11 -8.69 7.13
C ARG A 42 -9.87 -10.01 6.93
N ARG A 43 -10.99 -9.98 6.22
CA ARG A 43 -11.77 -11.19 5.92
C ARG A 43 -11.01 -12.11 4.96
N ALA A 44 -10.42 -11.57 3.90
CA ALA A 44 -9.73 -12.33 2.87
C ALA A 44 -8.43 -12.98 3.36
N LEU A 45 -7.71 -12.32 4.27
CA LEU A 45 -6.42 -12.76 4.79
C LEU A 45 -6.52 -13.61 6.06
N ARG A 46 -7.70 -13.73 6.67
CA ARG A 46 -7.93 -14.45 7.92
C ARG A 46 -7.35 -15.87 7.87
N ASP A 47 -7.65 -16.60 6.81
CA ASP A 47 -7.26 -18.01 6.69
C ASP A 47 -5.77 -18.17 6.32
N LEU A 48 -5.10 -17.08 5.93
CA LEU A 48 -3.65 -17.01 5.72
C LEU A 48 -2.88 -16.60 6.98
N GLY A 49 -3.57 -16.14 8.03
CA GLY A 49 -2.93 -15.65 9.25
C GLY A 49 -2.17 -14.33 9.06
N LEU A 50 -2.49 -13.55 8.02
CA LEU A 50 -1.79 -12.31 7.67
C LEU A 50 -2.63 -11.07 7.98
N THR A 51 -1.96 -10.00 8.38
CA THR A 51 -2.52 -8.64 8.32
C THR A 51 -2.28 -8.01 6.95
N TYR A 52 -2.99 -6.92 6.61
CA TYR A 52 -2.80 -6.24 5.33
C TYR A 52 -1.35 -5.78 5.09
N PRO A 53 -0.67 -5.08 6.03
CA PRO A 53 0.74 -4.72 5.84
C PRO A 53 1.67 -5.93 5.69
N GLN A 54 1.43 -7.01 6.43
CA GLN A 54 2.21 -8.25 6.29
C GLN A 54 2.02 -8.88 4.91
N TYR A 55 0.78 -8.91 4.41
CA TYR A 55 0.48 -9.38 3.06
C TYR A 55 1.18 -8.54 1.99
N LEU A 56 1.23 -7.21 2.13
CA LEU A 56 1.98 -6.36 1.21
C LEU A 56 3.48 -6.69 1.21
N ALA A 57 4.09 -6.89 2.38
CA ALA A 57 5.49 -7.30 2.49
C ALA A 57 5.74 -8.66 1.81
N MET A 58 4.83 -9.62 1.98
CA MET A 58 4.91 -10.91 1.28
C MET A 58 4.78 -10.75 -0.24
N MET A 59 3.89 -9.89 -0.73
CA MET A 59 3.77 -9.62 -2.18
C MET A 59 5.07 -9.07 -2.78
N VAL A 60 5.72 -8.12 -2.10
CA VAL A 60 7.01 -7.56 -2.53
C VAL A 60 8.07 -8.67 -2.59
N LEU A 61 8.16 -9.51 -1.56
CA LEU A 61 9.11 -10.63 -1.53
C LEU A 61 8.80 -11.73 -2.57
N TRP A 62 7.52 -11.98 -2.89
CA TRP A 62 7.14 -12.93 -3.95
C TRP A 62 7.45 -12.40 -5.35
N GLU A 63 7.41 -11.09 -5.54
CA GLU A 63 7.70 -10.43 -6.82
C GLU A 63 9.20 -10.33 -7.08
N GLU A 64 9.96 -9.88 -6.08
CA GLU A 64 11.36 -9.47 -6.23
C GLU A 64 12.36 -10.43 -5.59
N GLY A 65 11.89 -11.38 -4.79
CA GLY A 65 12.74 -12.29 -4.04
C GLY A 65 13.36 -11.63 -2.81
N PRO A 66 14.58 -12.05 -2.40
CA PRO A 66 15.24 -11.50 -1.22
C PRO A 66 15.56 -10.01 -1.36
N LEU A 67 15.20 -9.22 -0.35
CA LEU A 67 15.41 -7.77 -0.36
C LEU A 67 15.88 -7.22 0.99
N PRO A 68 16.70 -6.15 0.98
CA PRO A 68 16.99 -5.40 2.20
C PRO A 68 15.72 -4.84 2.83
N VAL A 69 15.67 -4.79 4.17
CA VAL A 69 14.56 -4.18 4.93
C VAL A 69 14.27 -2.75 4.45
N LYS A 70 15.32 -1.99 4.15
CA LYS A 70 15.19 -0.62 3.63
C LYS A 70 14.40 -0.57 2.32
N THR A 71 14.74 -1.44 1.37
CA THR A 71 14.08 -1.52 0.07
C THR A 71 12.61 -1.94 0.20
N ILE A 72 12.31 -2.88 1.10
CA ILE A 72 10.91 -3.24 1.41
C ILE A 72 10.16 -2.02 1.98
N GLY A 73 10.80 -1.25 2.86
CA GLY A 73 10.21 -0.02 3.42
C GLY A 73 9.92 1.03 2.35
N GLU A 74 10.87 1.25 1.44
CA GLU A 74 10.72 2.18 0.30
C GLU A 74 9.56 1.76 -0.61
N ARG A 75 9.47 0.47 -0.98
CA ARG A 75 8.40 -0.07 -1.84
C ARG A 75 7.02 0.02 -1.20
N LEU A 76 6.94 -0.09 0.13
CA LEU A 76 5.68 -0.03 0.88
C LEU A 76 5.36 1.36 1.44
N HIS A 77 6.24 2.35 1.24
CA HIS A 77 6.19 3.66 1.89
C HIS A 77 6.04 3.56 3.43
N LEU A 78 6.78 2.64 4.03
CA LEU A 78 6.80 2.40 5.48
C LEU A 78 8.16 2.73 6.06
N ASP A 79 8.16 3.38 7.22
CA ASP A 79 9.36 3.61 8.02
C ASP A 79 9.85 2.31 8.67
N SER A 80 11.13 2.31 9.09
CA SER A 80 11.77 1.15 9.71
C SER A 80 11.17 0.77 11.07
N GLY A 81 10.58 1.72 11.80
CA GLY A 81 9.92 1.51 13.09
C GLY A 81 8.62 0.74 12.96
N THR A 82 7.89 0.96 11.85
CA THR A 82 6.69 0.17 11.50
C THR A 82 7.06 -1.18 10.88
N LEU A 83 8.08 -1.22 10.02
CA LEU A 83 8.43 -2.41 9.26
C LEU A 83 9.15 -3.48 10.09
N SER A 84 10.03 -3.09 11.02
CA SER A 84 10.83 -4.05 11.80
C SER A 84 9.98 -4.99 12.68
N PRO A 85 8.98 -4.50 13.45
CA PRO A 85 8.07 -5.37 14.21
C PRO A 85 7.22 -6.26 13.29
N LEU A 86 6.82 -5.76 12.13
CA LEU A 86 6.04 -6.50 11.14
C LEU A 86 6.83 -7.69 10.61
N LEU A 87 8.06 -7.47 10.16
CA LEU A 87 8.93 -8.52 9.63
C LEU A 87 9.32 -9.53 10.72
N LYS A 88 9.53 -9.08 11.96
CA LYS A 88 9.77 -9.98 13.11
C LYS A 88 8.58 -10.93 13.36
N ARG A 89 7.34 -10.46 13.18
CA ARG A 89 6.15 -11.33 13.29
C ARG A 89 6.07 -12.33 12.15
N LEU A 90 6.42 -11.95 10.92
CA LEU A 90 6.49 -12.88 9.79
C LEU A 90 7.57 -13.95 9.99
N GLU A 91 8.71 -13.56 10.56
CA GLU A 91 9.79 -14.48 10.93
C GLU A 91 9.35 -15.44 12.03
N SER A 92 8.67 -14.94 13.06
CA SER A 92 8.11 -15.77 14.14
C SER A 92 7.02 -16.72 13.63
N ALA A 93 6.32 -16.36 12.56
CA ALA A 93 5.36 -17.22 11.87
C ALA A 93 6.05 -18.23 10.91
N GLY A 94 7.38 -18.20 10.79
CA GLY A 94 8.15 -19.09 9.93
C GLY A 94 8.00 -18.82 8.43
N LEU A 95 7.53 -17.64 8.04
CA LEU A 95 7.30 -17.28 6.63
C LEU A 95 8.50 -16.57 5.99
N VAL A 96 9.34 -15.92 6.79
CA VAL A 96 10.56 -15.26 6.34
C VAL A 96 11.72 -15.59 7.27
N ARG A 97 12.94 -15.43 6.77
CA ARG A 97 14.17 -15.40 7.57
C ARG A 97 14.87 -14.08 7.35
N ARG A 98 15.46 -13.52 8.41
CA ARG A 98 16.23 -12.28 8.35
C ARG A 98 17.70 -12.58 8.54
N GLU A 99 18.52 -12.12 7.61
CA GLU A 99 19.97 -12.28 7.65
C GLU A 99 20.65 -10.93 7.57
N ARG A 100 21.69 -10.76 8.39
CA ARG A 100 22.56 -9.58 8.23
C ARG A 100 23.35 -9.74 6.95
N SER A 101 23.41 -8.68 6.15
CA SER A 101 24.20 -8.68 4.94
C SER A 101 25.68 -8.84 5.30
N THR A 102 26.39 -9.63 4.50
CA THR A 102 27.85 -9.80 4.59
C THR A 102 28.61 -8.64 3.94
N GLU A 103 27.93 -7.86 3.09
CA GLU A 103 28.52 -6.71 2.39
C GLU A 103 28.36 -5.39 3.17
N ASP A 104 27.29 -5.29 3.96
CA ASP A 104 27.04 -4.18 4.89
C ASP A 104 26.44 -4.76 6.18
N GLU A 105 27.24 -4.86 7.24
CA GLU A 105 26.85 -5.43 8.53
C GLU A 105 25.67 -4.68 9.20
N ARG A 106 25.35 -3.48 8.72
CA ARG A 106 24.21 -2.66 9.18
C ARG A 106 22.92 -2.95 8.41
N SER A 107 23.00 -3.64 7.27
CA SER A 107 21.86 -4.00 6.44
C SER A 107 21.33 -5.40 6.79
N VAL A 108 20.01 -5.55 6.82
CA VAL A 108 19.33 -6.83 7.02
C VAL A 108 18.56 -7.15 5.75
N THR A 109 18.84 -8.32 5.18
CA THR A 109 18.13 -8.89 4.03
C THR A 109 17.07 -9.85 4.53
N VAL A 110 15.89 -9.80 3.93
CA VAL A 110 14.77 -10.68 4.23
C VAL A 110 14.63 -11.67 3.09
N HIS A 111 14.55 -12.96 3.43
CA HIS A 111 14.32 -14.03 2.48
C HIS A 111 13.02 -14.75 2.84
N LEU A 112 12.31 -15.26 1.84
CA LEU A 112 11.22 -16.21 2.07
C LEU A 112 11.79 -17.54 2.61
N THR A 113 11.03 -18.18 3.49
CA THR A 113 11.19 -19.62 3.76
C THR A 113 10.39 -20.42 2.73
N ASP A 114 10.54 -21.75 2.74
CA ASP A 114 9.70 -22.63 1.91
C ASP A 114 8.21 -22.42 2.22
N SER A 115 7.85 -22.33 3.50
CA SER A 115 6.47 -22.02 3.93
C SER A 115 5.99 -20.64 3.43
N GLY A 116 6.88 -19.64 3.44
CA GLY A 116 6.60 -18.32 2.90
C GLY A 116 6.37 -18.32 1.39
N ALA A 117 7.14 -19.12 0.66
CA ALA A 117 6.99 -19.30 -0.77
C ALA A 117 5.67 -20.04 -1.10
N ASP A 118 5.38 -21.14 -0.41
CA ASP A 118 4.17 -21.95 -0.58
C ASP A 118 2.89 -21.17 -0.24
N LEU A 119 2.97 -20.21 0.68
CA LEU A 119 1.84 -19.35 1.03
C LEU A 119 1.34 -18.52 -0.17
N ARG A 120 2.18 -18.27 -1.18
CA ARG A 120 1.81 -17.54 -2.40
C ARG A 120 0.62 -18.17 -3.10
N GLU A 121 0.61 -19.48 -3.24
CA GLU A 121 -0.46 -20.22 -3.92
C GLU A 121 -1.80 -20.06 -3.18
N ARG A 122 -1.74 -20.07 -1.85
CA ARG A 122 -2.92 -19.85 -0.98
C ARG A 122 -3.40 -18.39 -1.05
N ALA A 123 -2.53 -17.45 -1.41
CA ALA A 123 -2.84 -16.03 -1.52
C ALA A 123 -3.42 -15.63 -2.89
N LEU A 124 -3.27 -16.45 -3.94
CA LEU A 124 -3.79 -16.17 -5.30
C LEU A 124 -5.28 -15.78 -5.37
N PRO A 125 -6.20 -16.31 -4.52
CA PRO A 125 -7.59 -15.89 -4.51
C PRO A 125 -7.81 -14.46 -4.00
N VAL A 126 -6.88 -13.90 -3.21
CA VAL A 126 -7.06 -12.62 -2.51
C VAL A 126 -7.27 -11.47 -3.50
N PRO A 127 -6.42 -11.21 -4.51
CA PRO A 127 -6.64 -10.11 -5.45
C PRO A 127 -8.00 -10.16 -6.15
N ARG A 128 -8.48 -11.36 -6.52
CA ARG A 128 -9.79 -11.54 -7.14
C ARG A 128 -10.93 -11.24 -6.16
N ALA A 129 -10.80 -11.63 -4.90
CA ALA A 129 -11.78 -11.31 -3.86
C ALA A 129 -11.87 -9.81 -3.61
N ILE A 130 -10.73 -9.12 -3.58
CA ILE A 130 -10.69 -7.65 -3.44
C ILE A 130 -11.34 -6.98 -4.65
N LEU A 131 -10.95 -7.35 -5.87
CA LEU A 131 -11.52 -6.77 -7.09
C LEU A 131 -13.04 -6.96 -7.18
N ARG A 132 -13.56 -8.13 -6.77
CA ARG A 132 -15.01 -8.34 -6.71
C ARG A 132 -15.70 -7.45 -5.67
N ALA A 133 -15.04 -7.21 -4.53
CA ALA A 133 -15.60 -6.40 -3.46
C ALA A 133 -15.62 -4.90 -3.77
N THR A 134 -14.79 -4.41 -4.70
CA THR A 134 -14.85 -2.99 -5.09
C THR A 134 -16.09 -2.66 -5.92
N GLY A 135 -16.68 -3.65 -6.60
CA GLY A 135 -17.78 -3.43 -7.55
C GLY A 135 -17.37 -2.68 -8.82
N LEU A 136 -16.08 -2.47 -9.04
CA LEU A 136 -15.52 -1.74 -10.17
C LEU A 136 -15.05 -2.70 -11.27
N SER A 137 -15.15 -2.24 -12.52
CA SER A 137 -14.48 -2.86 -13.67
C SER A 137 -12.96 -2.74 -13.56
N VAL A 138 -12.23 -3.55 -14.34
CA VAL A 138 -10.76 -3.50 -14.37
C VAL A 138 -10.27 -2.12 -14.84
N GLN A 139 -10.99 -1.50 -15.77
CA GLN A 139 -10.69 -0.18 -16.31
C GLN A 139 -10.86 0.91 -15.24
N GLU A 140 -11.96 0.87 -14.49
CA GLU A 140 -12.19 1.80 -13.38
C GLU A 140 -11.14 1.65 -12.27
N VAL A 141 -10.74 0.41 -11.95
CA VAL A 141 -9.67 0.18 -10.97
C VAL A 141 -8.32 0.73 -11.45
N SER A 142 -7.97 0.55 -12.73
CA SER A 142 -6.74 1.12 -13.29
C SER A 142 -6.76 2.65 -13.24
N ALA A 143 -7.87 3.27 -13.68
CA ALA A 143 -8.03 4.72 -13.68
C ALA A 143 -8.01 5.30 -12.26
N LEU A 144 -8.62 4.61 -11.29
CA LEU A 144 -8.58 4.98 -9.88
C LEU A 144 -7.15 4.91 -9.34
N ARG A 145 -6.41 3.82 -9.61
CA ARG A 145 -5.00 3.67 -9.20
C ARG A 145 -4.14 4.81 -9.73
N GLU A 146 -4.26 5.13 -11.02
CA GLU A 146 -3.50 6.22 -11.64
C GLU A 146 -3.83 7.59 -11.03
N THR A 147 -5.11 7.82 -10.74
CA THR A 147 -5.57 9.06 -10.09
C THR A 147 -5.05 9.18 -8.66
N LEU A 148 -5.10 8.08 -7.88
CA LEU A 148 -4.54 8.04 -6.52
C LEU A 148 -3.03 8.22 -6.52
N GLY A 149 -2.31 7.65 -7.50
CA GLY A 149 -0.87 7.84 -7.65
C GLY A 149 -0.52 9.32 -7.88
N ARG A 150 -1.17 9.97 -8.86
CA ARG A 150 -1.00 11.42 -9.10
C ARG A 150 -1.34 12.28 -7.88
N LEU A 151 -2.40 11.92 -7.15
CA LEU A 151 -2.79 12.60 -5.92
C LEU A 151 -1.70 12.46 -4.85
N ALA A 152 -1.21 11.24 -4.60
CA ALA A 152 -0.17 10.98 -3.61
C ALA A 152 1.13 11.74 -3.94
N ASP A 153 1.57 11.70 -5.20
CA ASP A 153 2.77 12.42 -5.64
C ASP A 153 2.61 13.94 -5.47
N SER A 154 1.43 14.48 -5.75
CA SER A 154 1.17 15.91 -5.62
C SER A 154 1.13 16.36 -4.17
N LEU A 155 0.52 15.58 -3.29
CA LEU A 155 0.49 15.85 -1.85
C LEU A 155 1.87 15.71 -1.21
N SER A 156 2.67 14.72 -1.62
CA SER A 156 4.04 14.55 -1.10
C SER A 156 4.99 15.67 -1.50
N ARG A 157 4.74 16.39 -2.61
CA ARG A 157 5.51 17.58 -3.01
C ARG A 157 5.06 18.86 -2.31
N ALA A 158 3.87 18.86 -1.71
CA ALA A 158 3.27 20.03 -1.07
C ALA A 158 3.67 20.19 0.40
N VAL A 159 4.45 19.25 0.94
CA VAL A 159 4.99 19.22 2.31
C VAL A 159 6.51 19.18 2.27
#